data_AF-A0A2V3W8N9-F1
#
_entry.id   AF-A0A2V3W8N9-F1
#
_cell.length_a   1.000
_cell.length_b   1.000
_cell.length_c   1.000
_cell.angle_alpha   90.00
_cell.angle_beta   90.00
_cell.angle_gamma   90.00
#
_symmetry.space_group_name_H-M   'P 1'
#
loop_
_entity.id
_entity.type
_entity.pdbx_description
1 polymer ?
#
loop_
_entity_poly.entity_id
_entity_poly.type
_entity_poly.pdbx_seq_one_letter_code
_entity_poly.pdbx_strand_id
1 'polypeptide(L)'
;MGFVNERLENHEWQTIDRERGIVLKGTGGMPQEPFDFNLNIAGENVNFSAHRRVISLGREQGCDIEWQVLAIYAPSHVKQDKLRLHSLITEALDVFGFATSRKNVKNLTVTFAPNV
;
A
#
# COMPACT_ATOMS: atom_id res chain seq x y z
N MET A 1 12.20 12.32 -3.16
CA MET A 1 12.22 10.87 -3.42
C MET A 1 10.99 10.27 -2.74
N GLY A 2 10.30 9.32 -3.38
CA GLY A 2 9.05 8.74 -2.87
C GLY A 2 9.24 7.47 -2.04
N PHE A 3 8.18 6.67 -1.91
CA PHE A 3 8.23 5.37 -1.23
C PHE A 3 9.21 4.40 -1.90
N VAL A 4 9.91 3.61 -1.08
CA VAL A 4 10.77 2.49 -1.51
C VAL A 4 10.57 1.29 -0.58
N ASN A 5 10.76 0.07 -1.10
CA ASN A 5 10.83 -1.10 -0.24
C ASN A 5 12.23 -1.23 0.37
N GLU A 6 12.29 -1.48 1.67
CA GLU A 6 13.53 -1.84 2.35
C GLU A 6 13.33 -3.11 3.18
N ARG A 7 14.42 -3.87 3.29
CA ARG A 7 14.48 -5.05 4.16
C ARG A 7 15.11 -4.63 5.48
N LEU A 8 14.40 -4.92 6.56
CA LEU A 8 14.85 -4.67 7.92
C LEU A 8 15.82 -5.77 8.39
N GLU A 9 16.55 -5.50 9.46
CA GLU A 9 17.52 -6.43 10.05
C GLU A 9 16.87 -7.75 10.51
N ASN A 10 15.61 -7.68 10.96
CA ASN A 10 14.79 -8.85 11.32
C ASN A 10 14.25 -9.63 10.10
N HIS A 11 14.74 -9.34 8.90
CA HIS A 11 14.32 -9.90 7.61
C HIS A 11 12.90 -9.54 7.13
N GLU A 12 12.17 -8.71 7.86
CA GLU A 12 10.87 -8.19 7.42
C GLU A 12 11.06 -7.13 6.33
N TRP A 13 10.03 -6.91 5.53
CA TRP A 13 10.00 -5.86 4.52
C TRP A 13 9.07 -4.75 4.97
N GLN A 14 9.49 -3.51 4.76
CA GLN A 14 8.62 -2.35 4.90
C GLN A 14 8.72 -1.44 3.67
N THR A 15 7.69 -0.63 3.47
CA THR A 15 7.68 0.39 2.43
C THR A 15 7.80 1.74 3.12
N ILE A 16 8.83 2.52 2.80
CA ILE A 16 9.18 3.75 3.51
C ILE A 16 9.39 4.91 2.54
N ASP A 17 8.90 6.08 2.90
CA ASP A 17 9.34 7.36 2.36
C ASP A 17 10.20 8.07 3.42
N ARG A 18 11.52 8.11 3.20
CA ARG A 18 12.46 8.64 4.19
C ARG A 18 12.44 10.17 4.28
N GLU A 19 12.12 10.86 3.19
CA GLU A 19 12.06 12.33 3.18
C GLU A 19 10.87 12.82 3.99
N ARG A 20 9.73 12.14 3.85
CA ARG A 20 8.50 12.47 4.57
C ARG A 20 8.40 11.77 5.94
N GLY A 21 9.30 10.84 6.25
CA GLY A 21 9.27 10.05 7.48
C GLY A 21 8.01 9.19 7.59
N ILE A 22 7.53 8.65 6.47
CA ILE A 22 6.29 7.86 6.40
C ILE A 22 6.63 6.40 6.19
N VAL A 23 6.01 5.51 6.97
CA VAL A 23 6.25 4.06 6.88
C VAL A 23 4.93 3.32 6.69
N LEU A 24 4.87 2.47 5.68
CA LEU A 24 3.80 1.50 5.47
C LEU A 24 4.30 0.11 5.88
N LYS A 25 3.56 -0.54 6.77
CA LYS A 25 3.76 -1.92 7.20
C LYS A 25 2.52 -2.74 6.88
N GLY A 26 2.71 -3.95 6.36
CA GLY A 26 1.66 -4.96 6.33
C GLY A 26 1.53 -5.56 7.73
N THR A 27 0.37 -5.45 8.34
CA THR A 27 0.12 -5.95 9.71
C THR A 27 -0.53 -7.34 9.73
N GLY A 28 -0.89 -7.87 8.57
CA GLY A 28 -1.51 -9.19 8.43
C GLY A 28 -2.31 -9.32 7.14
N GLY A 29 -2.90 -10.50 6.95
CA GLY A 29 -3.75 -10.85 5.82
C GLY A 29 -3.48 -12.28 5.34
N MET A 30 -4.46 -13.17 5.46
CA MET A 30 -4.41 -14.45 4.75
C MET A 30 -4.67 -14.21 3.25
N PRO A 31 -4.21 -15.10 2.33
CA PRO A 31 -4.41 -14.92 0.89
C PRO A 31 -5.88 -14.75 0.44
N GLN A 32 -6.83 -15.15 1.30
CA GLN A 32 -8.28 -15.04 1.07
C GLN A 32 -8.94 -13.87 1.81
N GLU A 33 -8.18 -13.11 2.60
CA GLU A 33 -8.66 -11.99 3.40
C GLU A 33 -8.07 -10.67 2.88
N PRO A 34 -8.72 -9.52 3.17
CA PRO A 34 -8.08 -8.23 2.98
C PRO A 34 -6.68 -8.20 3.61
N PHE A 35 -5.75 -7.53 2.94
CA PHE A 35 -4.50 -7.15 3.56
C PHE A 35 -4.77 -5.98 4.50
N ASP A 36 -4.26 -6.10 5.72
CA ASP A 36 -4.29 -5.01 6.69
C ASP A 36 -2.96 -4.28 6.70
N PHE A 37 -3.05 -2.96 6.75
CA PHE A 37 -1.93 -2.06 6.68
C PHE A 37 -1.95 -1.06 7.82
N ASN A 38 -0.75 -0.70 8.24
CA ASN A 38 -0.49 0.45 9.08
C ASN A 38 0.43 1.42 8.32
N LEU A 39 -0.09 2.61 8.04
CA LEU A 39 0.63 3.75 7.48
C LEU A 39 0.91 4.74 8.61
N ASN A 40 2.15 4.79 9.06
CA ASN A 40 2.61 5.74 10.06
C ASN A 40 3.03 7.05 9.37
N ILE A 41 2.31 8.13 9.65
CA ILE A 41 2.58 9.48 9.13
C ILE A 41 3.03 10.35 10.30
N ALA A 42 4.34 10.63 10.39
CA ALA A 42 4.92 11.47 11.45
C ALA A 42 4.51 11.03 12.88
N GLY A 43 4.44 9.72 13.13
CA GLY A 43 4.04 9.16 14.43
C GLY A 43 2.53 8.86 14.54
N GLU A 44 1.70 9.35 13.62
CA GLU A 44 0.28 9.06 13.61
C GLU A 44 -0.04 7.81 12.79
N ASN A 45 -0.81 6.89 13.39
CA ASN A 45 -1.14 5.62 12.75
C ASN A 45 -2.45 5.73 11.97
N VAL A 46 -2.36 5.53 10.65
CA VAL A 46 -3.50 5.30 9.76
C VAL A 46 -3.55 3.81 9.46
N ASN A 47 -4.60 3.13 9.92
CA ASN A 47 -4.82 1.74 9.59
C ASN A 47 -5.81 1.65 8.43
N PHE A 48 -5.55 0.77 7.46
CA PHE A 48 -6.50 0.54 6.37
C PHE A 48 -6.43 -0.91 5.90
N SER A 49 -7.54 -1.37 5.33
CA SER A 49 -7.61 -2.70 4.72
C SER A 49 -7.80 -2.58 3.21
N ALA A 50 -7.16 -3.46 2.45
CA ALA A 50 -7.29 -3.48 1.01
C ALA A 50 -7.28 -4.89 0.43
N HIS A 51 -8.15 -5.12 -0.56
CA HIS A 51 -8.11 -6.33 -1.38
C HIS A 51 -7.08 -6.17 -2.49
N ARG A 52 -6.27 -7.22 -2.70
CA ARG A 52 -5.37 -7.31 -3.84
C ARG A 52 -5.90 -8.33 -4.83
N ARG A 53 -6.07 -7.91 -6.08
CA ARG A 53 -6.28 -8.81 -7.21
C ARG A 53 -5.05 -8.79 -8.11
N VAL A 54 -4.56 -9.96 -8.47
CA VAL A 54 -3.46 -10.11 -9.44
C VAL A 54 -4.04 -10.72 -10.71
N ILE A 55 -3.92 -9.99 -11.82
CA ILE A 55 -4.40 -10.41 -13.14
C ILE A 55 -3.18 -10.83 -13.95
N SER A 56 -3.03 -12.13 -14.21
CA SER A 56 -1.97 -12.63 -15.07
C SER A 56 -2.26 -12.29 -16.53
N LEU A 57 -1.31 -11.65 -17.21
CA LEU A 57 -1.42 -11.31 -18.64
C LEU A 57 -0.73 -12.34 -19.55
N GLY A 58 -0.20 -13.42 -18.97
CA GLY A 58 0.61 -14.44 -19.66
C GLY A 58 2.09 -14.37 -19.28
N ARG A 59 2.81 -15.51 -19.45
CA ARG A 59 4.19 -15.71 -18.94
C ARG A 59 5.18 -14.62 -19.35
N GLU A 60 5.06 -14.07 -20.56
CA GLU A 60 5.99 -13.06 -21.10
C GLU A 60 5.48 -11.62 -20.94
N GLN A 61 4.22 -11.44 -20.53
CA GLN A 61 3.58 -10.13 -20.46
C GLN A 61 3.46 -9.60 -19.04
N GLY A 62 3.77 -10.41 -18.02
CA GLY A 62 3.70 -10.01 -16.61
C GLY A 62 2.29 -10.08 -16.05
N CYS A 63 2.01 -9.23 -15.08
CA CYS A 63 0.69 -9.12 -14.46
C CYS A 63 0.25 -7.67 -14.28
N ASP A 64 -1.05 -7.49 -14.12
CA ASP A 64 -1.63 -6.26 -13.58
C ASP A 64 -2.03 -6.50 -12.12
N ILE A 65 -1.93 -5.44 -11.31
CA ILE A 65 -2.31 -5.48 -9.91
C ILE A 65 -3.38 -4.42 -9.65
N GLU A 66 -4.48 -4.86 -9.06
CA GLU A 66 -5.55 -3.99 -8.61
C GLU A 66 -5.62 -4.04 -7.09
N TRP A 67 -5.53 -2.87 -6.48
CA TRP A 67 -5.84 -2.66 -5.08
C TRP A 67 -7.21 -2.00 -4.95
N GLN A 68 -8.02 -2.54 -4.05
CA GLN A 68 -9.27 -1.93 -3.63
C GLN A 68 -9.21 -1.68 -2.13
N VAL A 69 -9.06 -0.41 -1.74
CA VAL A 69 -9.08 0.02 -0.34
C VAL A 69 -10.52 -0.01 0.16
N LEU A 70 -10.74 -0.78 1.23
CA LEU A 70 -12.07 -1.09 1.76
C LEU A 70 -12.47 -0.25 2.96
N ALA A 71 -11.50 0.08 3.82
CA ALA A 71 -11.73 0.88 5.02
C ALA A 71 -10.47 1.64 5.42
N ILE A 72 -10.63 2.85 5.95
CA ILE A 72 -9.55 3.68 6.51
C ILE A 72 -9.94 4.14 7.93
N TYR A 73 -9.09 3.80 8.88
CA TYR A 73 -9.17 4.18 10.29
C TYR A 73 -8.00 5.11 10.61
N ALA A 74 -8.31 6.39 10.83
CA ALA A 74 -7.34 7.45 11.07
C ALA A 74 -7.92 8.48 12.04
N PRO A 75 -7.08 9.26 12.73
CA PRO A 75 -7.50 10.41 13.51
C PRO A 75 -8.30 11.42 12.68
N SER A 76 -9.26 12.13 13.30
CA SER A 76 -10.19 13.03 12.58
C SER A 76 -9.48 14.11 11.78
N HIS A 77 -8.41 14.71 12.31
CA HIS A 77 -7.65 15.75 11.60
C HIS A 77 -6.88 15.21 10.39
N VAL A 78 -6.46 13.94 10.41
CA VAL A 78 -5.87 13.26 9.25
C VAL A 78 -6.94 12.97 8.20
N LYS A 79 -8.16 12.59 8.62
CA LYS A 79 -9.30 12.34 7.72
C LYS A 79 -9.85 13.60 7.04
N GLN A 80 -9.64 14.78 7.64
CA GLN A 80 -10.09 16.05 7.06
C GLN A 80 -9.45 16.33 5.69
N ASP A 81 -8.22 15.85 5.46
CA ASP A 81 -7.52 15.95 4.19
C ASP A 81 -7.59 14.63 3.41
N LYS A 82 -8.81 14.24 3.03
CA LYS A 82 -9.10 12.97 2.35
C LYS A 82 -8.27 12.77 1.07
N LEU A 83 -8.14 13.81 0.24
CA LEU A 83 -7.41 13.72 -1.02
C LEU A 83 -5.93 13.43 -0.79
N ARG A 84 -5.30 14.11 0.17
CA ARG A 84 -3.91 13.85 0.53
C ARG A 84 -3.73 12.44 1.08
N LEU A 85 -4.63 11.99 1.95
CA LEU A 85 -4.58 10.65 2.52
C LEU A 85 -4.70 9.56 1.44
N HIS A 86 -5.61 9.73 0.49
CA HIS A 86 -5.79 8.81 -0.63
C HIS A 86 -4.57 8.80 -1.56
N SER A 87 -3.97 9.97 -1.82
CA SER A 87 -2.72 10.04 -2.61
C SER A 87 -1.60 9.26 -1.92
N LEU A 88 -1.41 9.46 -0.62
CA LEU A 88 -0.37 8.77 0.16
C LEU A 88 -0.57 7.25 0.16
N ILE A 89 -1.80 6.77 0.37
CA ILE A 89 -2.11 5.34 0.33
C ILE A 89 -1.83 4.78 -1.06
N THR A 90 -2.20 5.51 -2.12
CA THR A 90 -1.96 5.12 -3.51
C THR A 90 -0.47 4.99 -3.81
N GLU A 91 0.30 6.03 -3.45
CA GLU A 91 1.76 6.05 -3.61
C GLU A 91 2.44 4.90 -2.84
N ALA A 92 1.99 4.61 -1.62
CA ALA A 92 2.56 3.55 -0.81
C ALA A 92 2.23 2.15 -1.39
N LEU A 93 0.98 1.92 -1.83
CA LEU A 93 0.55 0.64 -2.41
C LEU A 93 1.14 0.38 -3.81
N ASP A 94 1.51 1.42 -4.57
CA ASP A 94 2.21 1.24 -5.84
C ASP A 94 3.61 0.62 -5.67
N VAL A 95 4.19 0.79 -4.48
CA VAL A 95 5.50 0.27 -4.14
C VAL A 95 5.40 -1.00 -3.30
N PHE A 96 4.37 -1.15 -2.47
CA PHE A 96 4.24 -2.23 -1.51
C PHE A 96 4.28 -3.64 -2.14
N GLY A 97 5.05 -4.54 -1.51
CA GLY A 97 5.08 -5.97 -1.86
C GLY A 97 5.98 -6.33 -3.06
N PHE A 98 6.66 -5.36 -3.67
CA PHE A 98 7.62 -5.59 -4.75
C PHE A 98 9.06 -5.76 -4.25
N ALA A 99 9.26 -6.72 -3.34
CA ALA A 99 10.59 -7.06 -2.81
C ALA A 99 11.61 -7.44 -3.90
N THR A 100 11.15 -7.97 -5.04
CA THR A 100 12.02 -8.50 -6.10
C THR A 100 11.80 -7.94 -7.51
N SER A 101 10.61 -7.44 -7.89
CA SER A 101 10.46 -6.74 -9.19
C SER A 101 9.08 -6.08 -9.43
N ARG A 102 9.01 -4.74 -9.37
CA ARG A 102 7.92 -3.97 -10.03
C ARG A 102 7.93 -4.15 -11.55
N LYS A 103 9.06 -4.61 -12.14
CA LYS A 103 9.25 -4.73 -13.59
C LYS A 103 8.35 -5.79 -14.24
N ASN A 104 7.81 -6.72 -13.46
CA ASN A 104 6.86 -7.73 -13.96
C ASN A 104 5.40 -7.28 -13.84
N VAL A 105 5.16 -6.09 -13.28
CA VAL A 105 3.84 -5.51 -13.15
C VAL A 105 3.70 -4.43 -14.22
N LYS A 106 2.80 -4.64 -15.17
CA LYS A 106 2.57 -3.67 -16.25
C LYS A 106 1.77 -2.49 -15.73
N ASN A 107 0.58 -2.75 -15.19
CA ASN A 107 -0.25 -1.73 -14.59
C ASN A 107 -0.52 -2.02 -13.12
N LEU A 108 -0.60 -0.94 -12.34
CA LEU A 108 -1.08 -0.99 -10.97
C LEU A 108 -2.13 0.10 -10.79
N THR A 109 -3.30 -0.29 -10.29
CA THR A 109 -4.41 0.62 -10.05
C THR A 109 -4.83 0.52 -8.60
N VAL A 110 -5.02 1.67 -7.96
CA VAL A 110 -5.57 1.75 -6.60
C VAL A 110 -6.94 2.41 -6.70
N THR A 111 -7.95 1.76 -6.12
CA THR A 111 -9.31 2.27 -6.03
C THR A 111 -9.76 2.31 -4.58
N PHE A 112 -10.69 3.21 -4.28
CA PHE A 112 -11.27 3.37 -2.95
C PHE A 112 -12.74 3.01 -3.04
N ALA A 113 -13.25 2.22 -2.09
CA ALA A 113 -14.68 1.93 -2.02
C ALA A 113 -15.47 3.25 -1.82
N PRO A 114 -16.74 3.34 -2.26
CA PRO A 114 -17.49 4.61 -2.29
C PRO A 114 -17.61 5.34 -0.95
N ASN A 115 -17.51 4.60 0.16
CA ASN A 115 -17.65 5.11 1.54
C ASN A 115 -16.30 5.30 2.25
N VAL A 116 -15.19 5.21 1.52
CA VAL A 116 -13.82 5.42 2.00
C VAL A 116 -13.37 6.79 1.57
#